data_AF-J9G7Q8-F1
#
_entry.id   AF-J9G7Q8-F1
#
_cell.length_a   1.000
_cell.length_b   1.000
_cell.length_c   1.000
_cell.angle_alpha   90.00
_cell.angle_beta   90.00
_cell.angle_gamma   90.00
#
_symmetry.space_group_name_H-M   'P 1'
#
loop_
_entity.id
_entity.type
_entity.pdbx_description
1 polymer ?
#
loop_
_entity_poly.entity_id
_entity_poly.type
_entity_poly.pdbx_seq_one_letter_code
_entity_poly.pdbx_strand_id
1 'polypeptide(L)'
;MVFNFPAGDTVALNHQMEDFYALAYREGRNLYPNPINMDNLTREQQQTVYNLYYQAGRNKIRSNPRIYGDIVVRPVDRRENYVKRCVGLPGDTLQIKDGQVCLNGTAIPNPKEMQFNYFVQTTGPYIPEKIFRNLGISLDDQLLMSNDYNWEGNLVEMGLDRRDAQGKLTPVYHLPLTSQMLETLKTNTKLISKIVKEPPFYSEDMYPQNLYTQWDRDNYGPIWIPSKGTTIQLTADNLPIYARCIEAYEDNKLERKTDGIYINGQKTDQYTFKMDYYWMMGDNRHNSLDSRYWGFVPEDHVVGKPIVVWLSLDKDRSWFDGKIRWNRIFKWVDNI
;
A
#
# COMPACT_ATOMS: atom_id res chain seq x y z
N MET A 1 -3.49 -4.32 -14.91
CA MET A 1 -3.78 -5.77 -14.93
C MET A 1 -4.88 -6.06 -13.94
N VAL A 2 -5.74 -7.02 -14.25
CA VAL A 2 -6.71 -7.62 -13.33
C VAL A 2 -6.07 -8.90 -12.77
N PHE A 3 -6.11 -9.07 -11.46
CA PHE A 3 -5.55 -10.24 -10.79
C PHE A 3 -6.33 -10.56 -9.52
N ASN A 4 -6.29 -11.83 -9.12
CA ASN A 4 -6.82 -12.30 -7.85
C ASN A 4 -5.92 -11.83 -6.70
N PHE A 5 -6.49 -11.29 -5.62
CA PHE A 5 -5.73 -10.75 -4.49
C PHE A 5 -4.78 -11.81 -3.88
N PRO A 6 -3.45 -11.65 -3.97
CA PRO A 6 -2.51 -12.73 -3.62
C PRO A 6 -2.48 -13.06 -2.13
N ALA A 7 -2.72 -12.05 -1.29
CA ALA A 7 -2.80 -12.22 0.16
C ALA A 7 -4.21 -12.50 0.68
N GLY A 8 -5.17 -12.67 -0.24
CA GLY A 8 -6.53 -13.11 0.06
C GLY A 8 -6.68 -14.62 0.20
N ASP A 9 -5.58 -15.37 0.26
CA ASP A 9 -5.56 -16.83 0.43
C ASP A 9 -6.07 -17.26 1.80
N THR A 10 -5.78 -16.48 2.85
CA THR A 10 -6.39 -16.63 4.18
C THR A 10 -7.10 -15.33 4.53
N VAL A 11 -8.35 -15.41 4.99
CA VAL A 11 -9.10 -14.22 5.43
C VAL A 11 -9.88 -14.47 6.71
N ALA A 12 -10.07 -13.41 7.48
CA ALA A 12 -11.06 -13.35 8.54
C ALA A 12 -12.35 -12.75 7.95
N LEU A 13 -13.49 -13.44 8.05
CA LEU A 13 -14.71 -13.11 7.30
C LEU A 13 -15.30 -11.72 7.57
N ASN A 14 -15.04 -11.11 8.73
CA ASN A 14 -15.48 -9.75 9.01
C ASN A 14 -14.47 -8.68 8.53
N HIS A 15 -13.27 -9.10 8.11
CA HIS A 15 -12.17 -8.25 7.63
C HIS A 15 -11.62 -8.74 6.29
N GLN A 16 -12.50 -9.15 5.36
CA GLN A 16 -12.09 -9.74 4.07
C GLN A 16 -11.29 -8.79 3.17
N MET A 17 -11.39 -7.48 3.40
CA MET A 17 -10.67 -6.45 2.63
C MET A 17 -9.21 -6.26 3.07
N GLU A 18 -8.79 -6.92 4.16
CA GLU A 18 -7.46 -6.80 4.73
C GLU A 18 -6.63 -8.07 4.51
N ASP A 19 -5.32 -7.90 4.34
CA ASP A 19 -4.37 -9.01 4.39
C ASP A 19 -4.37 -9.65 5.78
N PHE A 20 -4.70 -10.94 5.88
CA PHE A 20 -4.74 -11.66 7.16
C PHE A 20 -3.37 -11.65 7.87
N TYR A 21 -2.28 -11.64 7.12
CA TYR A 21 -0.93 -11.73 7.68
C TYR A 21 -0.55 -10.44 8.39
N ALA A 22 -0.75 -9.29 7.73
CA ALA A 22 -0.63 -7.96 8.31
C ALA A 22 -1.63 -7.76 9.47
N LEU A 23 -2.89 -8.18 9.32
CA LEU A 23 -3.90 -8.10 10.38
C LEU A 23 -3.42 -8.84 11.64
N ALA A 24 -2.98 -10.10 11.50
CA ALA A 24 -2.48 -10.88 12.63
C ALA A 24 -1.22 -10.27 13.25
N TYR A 25 -0.30 -9.76 12.44
CA TYR A 25 0.88 -9.09 12.97
C TYR A 25 0.51 -7.82 13.78
N ARG A 26 -0.34 -6.95 13.21
CA ARG A 26 -0.81 -5.71 13.85
C ARG A 26 -1.58 -5.98 15.14
N GLU A 27 -2.53 -6.92 15.11
CA GLU A 27 -3.31 -7.29 16.28
C GLU A 27 -2.46 -7.88 17.40
N GLY A 28 -1.41 -8.63 17.03
CA GLY A 28 -0.44 -9.15 17.97
C GLY A 28 0.43 -8.07 18.58
N ARG A 29 0.98 -7.17 17.76
CA ARG A 29 1.78 -6.02 18.21
C ARG A 29 0.99 -5.16 19.20
N ASN A 30 -0.29 -4.93 18.95
CA ASN A 30 -1.18 -4.14 19.82
C ASN A 30 -1.41 -4.75 21.22
N LEU A 31 -1.08 -6.03 21.43
CA LEU A 31 -1.12 -6.66 22.75
C LEU A 31 0.07 -6.29 23.63
N TYR A 32 1.14 -5.73 23.05
CA TYR A 32 2.37 -5.38 23.75
C TYR A 32 2.51 -3.85 23.79
N PRO A 33 2.19 -3.19 24.92
CA PRO A 33 2.12 -1.72 24.99
C PRO A 33 3.49 -1.03 24.88
N ASN A 34 4.57 -1.75 25.14
CA ASN A 34 5.93 -1.24 25.03
C ASN A 34 6.52 -1.65 23.67
N PRO A 35 6.74 -0.71 22.74
CA PRO A 35 7.32 -1.04 21.44
C PRO A 35 8.75 -1.56 21.60
N ILE A 36 9.04 -2.70 20.98
CA ILE A 36 10.40 -3.24 20.87
C ILE A 36 11.13 -2.44 19.80
N ASN A 37 12.28 -1.86 20.15
CA ASN A 37 13.14 -1.19 19.19
C ASN A 37 13.85 -2.22 18.30
N MET A 38 13.43 -2.29 17.04
CA MET A 38 13.94 -3.25 16.05
C MET A 38 15.32 -2.89 15.49
N ASP A 39 15.75 -1.62 15.60
CA ASP A 39 17.04 -1.13 15.06
C ASP A 39 18.24 -1.80 15.72
N ASN A 40 18.10 -2.20 16.99
CA ASN A 40 19.19 -2.79 17.78
C ASN A 40 19.21 -4.34 17.76
N LEU A 41 18.34 -4.95 16.96
CA LEU A 41 18.16 -6.41 16.93
C LEU A 41 18.86 -7.06 15.74
N THR A 42 19.46 -8.23 15.95
CA THR A 42 19.92 -9.09 14.86
C THR A 42 18.74 -9.60 14.03
N ARG A 43 18.98 -10.11 12.80
CA ARG A 43 17.92 -10.70 11.96
C ARG A 43 17.17 -11.84 12.64
N GLU A 44 17.85 -12.64 13.43
CA GLU A 44 17.24 -13.73 14.19
C GLU A 44 16.35 -13.20 15.33
N GLN A 45 16.79 -12.16 16.03
CA GLN A 45 16.00 -11.49 17.05
C GLN A 45 14.78 -10.78 16.44
N GLN A 46 14.93 -10.09 15.31
CA GLN A 46 13.83 -9.47 14.57
C GLN A 46 12.77 -10.52 14.17
N GLN A 47 13.21 -11.66 13.64
CA GLN A 47 12.32 -12.78 13.32
C GLN A 47 11.60 -13.32 14.57
N THR A 48 12.28 -13.38 15.71
CA THR A 48 11.71 -13.84 16.97
C THR A 48 10.59 -12.91 17.44
N VAL A 49 10.82 -11.60 17.35
CA VAL A 49 9.80 -10.58 17.65
C VAL A 49 8.61 -10.67 16.68
N TYR A 50 8.88 -10.83 15.38
CA TYR A 50 7.81 -11.05 14.40
C TYR A 50 6.97 -12.29 14.75
N ASN A 51 7.62 -13.42 15.02
CA ASN A 51 6.92 -14.67 15.37
C ASN A 51 6.08 -14.51 16.63
N LEU A 52 6.59 -13.80 17.64
CA LEU A 52 5.85 -13.49 18.86
C LEU A 52 4.57 -12.72 18.56
N TYR A 53 4.66 -11.60 17.85
CA TYR A 53 3.49 -10.78 17.51
C TYR A 53 2.53 -11.55 16.60
N TYR A 54 3.02 -12.13 15.52
CA TYR A 54 2.18 -12.86 14.57
C TYR A 54 1.42 -14.01 15.24
N GLN A 55 2.06 -14.81 16.11
CA GLN A 55 1.38 -15.88 16.84
C GLN A 55 0.36 -15.34 17.84
N ALA A 56 0.71 -14.31 18.61
CA ALA A 56 -0.20 -13.69 19.57
C ALA A 56 -1.46 -13.13 18.89
N GLY A 57 -1.29 -12.44 17.76
CA GLY A 57 -2.41 -11.90 17.00
C GLY A 57 -3.26 -12.98 16.33
N ARG A 58 -2.65 -14.04 15.75
CA ARG A 58 -3.42 -15.19 15.27
C ARG A 58 -4.28 -15.81 16.37
N ASN A 59 -3.74 -15.94 17.58
CA ASN A 59 -4.47 -16.47 18.72
C ASN A 59 -5.62 -15.54 19.13
N LYS A 60 -5.39 -14.22 19.14
CA LYS A 60 -6.44 -13.21 19.38
C LYS A 60 -7.56 -13.28 18.35
N ILE A 61 -7.23 -13.34 17.06
CA ILE A 61 -8.22 -13.40 15.98
C ILE A 61 -9.08 -14.67 16.14
N ARG A 62 -8.44 -15.83 16.33
CA ARG A 62 -9.12 -17.13 16.53
C ARG A 62 -10.03 -17.16 17.75
N SER A 63 -9.63 -16.52 18.85
CA SER A 63 -10.41 -16.52 20.10
C SER A 63 -11.55 -15.51 20.10
N ASN A 64 -11.67 -14.65 19.09
CA ASN A 64 -12.68 -13.60 19.00
C ASN A 64 -13.50 -13.63 17.69
N PRO A 65 -14.20 -14.74 17.37
CA PRO A 65 -14.94 -14.88 16.12
C PRO A 65 -16.09 -13.88 15.98
N ARG A 66 -16.60 -13.29 17.07
CA ARG A 66 -17.60 -12.20 16.99
C ARG A 66 -17.04 -10.93 16.34
N ILE A 67 -15.76 -10.66 16.52
CA ILE A 67 -15.08 -9.48 15.97
C ILE A 67 -14.60 -9.82 14.57
N TYR A 68 -13.86 -10.91 14.42
CA TYR A 68 -13.13 -11.19 13.18
C TYR A 68 -13.86 -12.12 12.21
N GLY A 69 -14.92 -12.82 12.66
CA GLY A 69 -15.56 -13.88 11.89
C GLY A 69 -14.73 -15.16 11.86
N ASP A 70 -15.16 -16.13 11.05
CA ASP A 70 -14.40 -17.36 10.81
C ASP A 70 -13.14 -17.07 9.99
N ILE A 71 -12.13 -17.91 10.18
CA ILE A 71 -10.89 -17.88 9.38
C ILE A 71 -11.03 -18.94 8.30
N VAL A 72 -11.02 -18.50 7.04
CA VAL A 72 -11.18 -19.38 5.88
C VAL A 72 -9.98 -19.27 4.95
N VAL A 73 -9.65 -20.39 4.30
CA VAL A 73 -8.64 -20.44 3.22
C VAL A 73 -9.37 -20.52 1.88
N ARG A 74 -8.96 -19.68 0.92
CA ARG A 74 -9.62 -19.53 -0.38
C ARG A 74 -8.69 -19.92 -1.53
N PRO A 75 -9.17 -20.74 -2.49
CA PRO A 75 -8.46 -20.97 -3.74
C PRO A 75 -8.38 -19.66 -4.54
N VAL A 76 -7.42 -19.57 -5.46
CA VAL A 76 -7.09 -18.35 -6.21
C VAL A 76 -8.32 -17.74 -6.92
N ASP A 77 -9.17 -18.58 -7.51
CA ASP A 77 -10.39 -18.20 -8.25
C ASP A 77 -11.51 -17.62 -7.37
N ARG A 78 -11.45 -17.79 -6.05
CA ARG A 78 -12.43 -17.27 -5.08
C ARG A 78 -11.94 -16.05 -4.32
N ARG A 79 -10.82 -15.46 -4.74
CA ARG A 79 -10.27 -14.24 -4.14
C ARG A 79 -10.82 -13.01 -4.86
N GLU A 80 -10.77 -11.87 -4.19
CA GLU A 80 -11.20 -10.60 -4.76
C GLU A 80 -10.34 -10.24 -5.97
N ASN A 81 -10.98 -9.67 -6.99
CA ASN A 81 -10.27 -9.15 -8.15
C ASN A 81 -9.80 -7.71 -7.89
N TYR A 82 -8.52 -7.48 -8.10
CA TYR A 82 -7.90 -6.15 -8.02
C TYR A 82 -7.49 -5.69 -9.41
N VAL A 83 -7.64 -4.38 -9.64
CA VAL A 83 -7.10 -3.73 -10.84
C VAL A 83 -6.02 -2.76 -10.41
N LYS A 84 -4.78 -3.05 -10.82
CA LYS A 84 -3.60 -2.21 -10.53
C LYS A 84 -2.69 -2.11 -11.75
N ARG A 85 -1.76 -1.17 -11.75
CA ARG A 85 -0.74 -1.04 -12.79
C ARG A 85 0.35 -2.08 -12.53
N CYS A 86 0.74 -2.81 -13.57
CA CYS A 86 1.96 -3.63 -13.52
C CYS A 86 3.14 -2.68 -13.66
N VAL A 87 3.96 -2.59 -12.63
CA VAL A 87 5.08 -1.66 -12.56
C VAL A 87 6.41 -2.37 -12.73
N GLY A 88 6.54 -3.64 -12.32
CA GLY A 88 7.74 -4.43 -12.52
C GLY A 88 7.43 -5.83 -13.04
N LEU A 89 8.31 -6.34 -13.91
CA LEU A 89 8.20 -7.64 -14.57
C LEU A 89 9.15 -8.66 -13.93
N PRO A 90 8.98 -9.96 -14.24
CA PRO A 90 9.90 -11.00 -13.78
C PRO A 90 11.35 -10.67 -14.17
N GLY A 91 12.26 -10.76 -13.21
CA GLY A 91 13.68 -10.48 -13.39
C GLY A 91 14.10 -9.03 -13.15
N ASP A 92 13.15 -8.09 -13.09
CA ASP A 92 13.46 -6.68 -12.78
C ASP A 92 13.90 -6.50 -11.32
N THR A 93 14.74 -5.51 -11.07
CA THR A 93 15.02 -4.98 -9.72
C THR A 93 14.28 -3.68 -9.51
N LEU A 94 13.29 -3.68 -8.63
CA LEU A 94 12.46 -2.53 -8.29
C LEU A 94 13.04 -1.77 -7.09
N GLN A 95 13.10 -0.45 -7.21
CA GLN A 95 13.39 0.47 -6.11
C GLN A 95 12.46 1.69 -6.20
N ILE A 96 12.05 2.24 -5.05
CA ILE A 96 11.31 3.49 -4.97
C ILE A 96 12.16 4.49 -4.18
N LYS A 97 12.32 5.71 -4.71
CA LYS A 97 13.04 6.83 -4.09
C LYS A 97 12.17 8.07 -4.14
N ASP A 98 11.77 8.61 -2.99
CA ASP A 98 10.85 9.75 -2.90
C ASP A 98 9.60 9.61 -3.81
N GLY A 99 9.00 8.42 -3.82
CA GLY A 99 7.81 8.09 -4.61
C GLY A 99 8.07 7.84 -6.11
N GLN A 100 9.30 8.07 -6.59
CA GLN A 100 9.71 7.73 -7.95
C GLN A 100 10.11 6.26 -8.04
N VAL A 101 9.49 5.52 -8.95
CA VAL A 101 9.86 4.12 -9.22
C VAL A 101 11.06 4.06 -10.16
N CYS A 102 12.01 3.21 -9.83
CA CYS A 102 13.14 2.83 -10.65
C CYS A 102 13.15 1.31 -10.88
N LEU A 103 13.35 0.88 -12.13
CA LEU A 103 13.59 -0.50 -12.51
C LEU A 103 15.03 -0.64 -13.00
N ASN A 104 15.76 -1.63 -12.46
CA ASN A 104 17.14 -1.92 -12.84
C ASN A 104 18.05 -0.68 -12.74
N GLY A 105 17.81 0.14 -11.71
CA GLY A 105 18.52 1.40 -11.46
C GLY A 105 18.04 2.61 -12.27
N THR A 106 17.09 2.44 -13.20
CA THR A 106 16.59 3.50 -14.09
C THR A 106 15.18 3.95 -13.71
N ALA A 107 14.96 5.25 -13.56
CA ALA A 107 13.62 5.80 -13.28
C ALA A 107 12.66 5.56 -14.45
N ILE A 108 11.43 5.12 -14.15
CA ILE A 108 10.37 4.95 -15.15
C ILE A 108 9.40 6.14 -15.15
N PRO A 109 8.73 6.45 -16.28
CA PRO A 109 7.74 7.52 -16.32
C PRO A 109 6.60 7.32 -15.31
N ASN A 110 6.25 8.38 -14.58
CA ASN A 110 5.08 8.33 -13.70
C ASN A 110 3.78 8.44 -14.50
N PRO A 111 2.71 7.74 -14.08
CA PRO A 111 1.38 7.93 -14.66
C PRO A 111 0.93 9.38 -14.52
N LYS A 112 0.25 9.90 -15.53
CA LYS A 112 -0.20 11.30 -15.55
C LYS A 112 -1.13 11.64 -14.38
N GLU A 113 -2.07 10.74 -14.09
CA GLU A 113 -3.06 10.90 -13.01
C GLU A 113 -2.59 10.24 -11.70
N MET A 114 -1.29 10.02 -11.54
CA MET A 114 -0.72 9.53 -10.29
C MET A 114 -0.95 10.55 -9.17
N GLN A 115 -1.38 10.07 -8.00
CA GLN A 115 -1.69 10.90 -6.84
C GLN A 115 -0.82 10.54 -5.63
N PHE A 116 -0.48 11.55 -4.85
CA PHE A 116 0.02 11.42 -3.47
C PHE A 116 -0.92 12.19 -2.53
N ASN A 117 -0.85 11.88 -1.24
CA ASN A 117 -1.60 12.58 -0.21
C ASN A 117 -0.85 13.84 0.24
N TYR A 118 -1.61 14.92 0.46
CA TYR A 118 -1.10 16.19 0.92
C TYR A 118 -2.01 16.81 1.97
N PHE A 119 -1.39 17.46 2.96
CA PHE A 119 -2.05 18.40 3.84
C PHE A 119 -1.99 19.80 3.21
N VAL A 120 -3.14 20.42 3.01
CA VAL A 120 -3.31 21.73 2.35
C VAL A 120 -3.94 22.71 3.32
N GLN A 121 -3.13 23.62 3.86
CA GLN A 121 -3.60 24.71 4.72
C GLN A 121 -4.01 25.92 3.89
N THR A 122 -5.17 26.49 4.23
CA THR A 122 -5.70 27.70 3.59
C THR A 122 -5.18 28.97 4.26
N THR A 123 -5.42 30.12 3.64
CA THR A 123 -5.10 31.43 4.22
C THR A 123 -6.09 31.85 5.32
N GLY A 124 -7.21 31.15 5.46
CA GLY A 124 -8.32 31.45 6.37
C GLY A 124 -9.67 30.92 5.87
N PRO A 125 -10.11 31.26 4.64
CA PRO A 125 -11.37 30.75 4.09
C PRO A 125 -11.26 29.28 3.69
N TYR A 126 -12.37 28.55 3.80
CA TYR A 126 -12.50 27.20 3.24
C TYR A 126 -12.28 27.20 1.72
N ILE A 127 -11.77 26.09 1.17
CA ILE A 127 -11.69 25.90 -0.28
C ILE A 127 -13.12 25.82 -0.82
N PRO A 128 -13.53 26.69 -1.75
CA PRO A 128 -14.86 26.61 -2.33
C PRO A 128 -15.07 25.30 -3.07
N GLU A 129 -16.25 24.70 -2.93
CA GLU A 129 -16.65 23.44 -3.58
C GLU A 129 -16.40 23.43 -5.10
N LYS A 130 -16.56 24.57 -5.77
CA LYS A 130 -16.27 24.71 -7.21
C LYS A 130 -14.79 24.39 -7.55
N ILE A 131 -13.85 24.67 -6.65
CA ILE A 131 -12.43 24.34 -6.86
C ILE A 131 -12.25 22.82 -6.82
N PHE A 132 -12.80 22.13 -5.82
CA PHE A 132 -12.76 20.66 -5.77
C PHE A 132 -13.37 20.01 -7.00
N ARG A 133 -14.54 20.51 -7.44
CA ARG A 133 -15.20 20.04 -8.66
C ARG A 133 -14.37 20.25 -9.92
N ASN A 134 -13.72 21.40 -10.06
CA ASN A 134 -12.85 21.70 -11.19
C ASN A 134 -11.58 20.83 -11.19
N LEU A 135 -11.06 20.51 -10.01
CA LEU A 135 -9.94 19.59 -9.84
C LEU A 135 -10.37 18.13 -9.94
N GLY A 136 -11.67 17.82 -9.88
CA GLY A 136 -12.17 16.44 -9.92
C GLY A 136 -11.93 15.65 -8.62
N ILE A 137 -11.77 16.35 -7.49
CA ILE A 137 -11.60 15.72 -6.16
C ILE A 137 -12.98 15.36 -5.61
N SER A 138 -13.17 14.08 -5.25
CA SER A 138 -14.47 13.58 -4.77
C SER A 138 -14.78 14.06 -3.36
N LEU A 139 -16.06 14.11 -2.97
CA LEU A 139 -16.45 14.57 -1.62
C LEU A 139 -15.81 13.71 -0.51
N ASP A 140 -15.75 12.39 -0.72
CA ASP A 140 -15.13 11.45 0.24
C ASP A 140 -13.62 11.69 0.42
N ASP A 141 -12.98 12.39 -0.52
CA ASP A 141 -11.55 12.72 -0.49
C ASP A 141 -11.28 14.13 0.10
N GLN A 142 -12.31 14.87 0.52
CA GLN A 142 -12.20 16.25 1.04
C GLN A 142 -12.12 16.29 2.57
N LEU A 143 -11.22 15.51 3.16
CA LEU A 143 -11.12 15.40 4.63
C LEU A 143 -10.59 16.69 5.25
N LEU A 144 -11.33 17.27 6.19
CA LEU A 144 -10.97 18.50 6.90
C LEU A 144 -10.36 18.17 8.27
N MET A 145 -9.04 18.19 8.35
CA MET A 145 -8.25 17.76 9.52
C MET A 145 -8.35 18.75 10.68
N SER A 146 -8.48 20.04 10.39
CA SER A 146 -8.55 21.10 11.41
C SER A 146 -9.82 21.10 12.26
N ASN A 147 -10.80 20.24 11.95
CA ASN A 147 -12.00 20.05 12.77
C ASN A 147 -11.79 19.03 13.90
N ASP A 148 -10.74 18.22 13.83
CA ASP A 148 -10.41 17.23 14.84
C ASP A 148 -9.24 17.74 15.70
N TYR A 149 -9.54 18.06 16.96
CA TYR A 149 -8.56 18.60 17.91
C TYR A 149 -7.36 17.67 18.14
N ASN A 150 -7.50 16.36 17.86
CA ASN A 150 -6.40 15.41 18.00
C ASN A 150 -5.29 15.62 16.95
N TRP A 151 -5.57 16.36 15.87
CA TRP A 151 -4.61 16.60 14.78
C TRP A 151 -3.83 17.89 14.92
N GLU A 152 -4.27 18.85 15.75
CA GLU A 152 -3.65 20.18 15.82
C GLU A 152 -2.14 20.13 16.10
N GLY A 153 -1.71 19.29 17.05
CA GLY A 153 -0.28 19.09 17.35
C GLY A 153 0.52 18.63 16.14
N ASN A 154 0.08 17.54 15.49
CA ASN A 154 0.74 16.98 14.31
C ASN A 154 0.80 17.99 13.15
N LEU A 155 -0.28 18.74 12.92
CA LEU A 155 -0.34 19.77 11.88
C LEU A 155 0.67 20.89 12.14
N VAL A 156 0.76 21.37 13.40
CA VAL A 156 1.73 22.40 13.80
C VAL A 156 3.17 21.90 13.69
N GLU A 157 3.46 20.65 14.04
CA GLU A 157 4.80 20.05 13.88
C GLU A 157 5.23 19.96 12.40
N MET A 158 4.29 19.73 11.49
CA MET A 158 4.51 19.83 10.04
C MET A 158 4.63 21.30 9.54
N GLY A 159 4.47 22.26 10.45
CA GLY A 159 4.50 23.70 10.20
C GLY A 159 3.25 24.20 9.47
N LEU A 160 2.11 23.51 9.59
CA LEU A 160 0.80 24.00 9.15
C LEU A 160 0.15 24.76 10.32
N ASP A 161 0.80 25.84 10.74
CA ASP A 161 0.56 26.54 12.01
C ASP A 161 -0.17 27.88 11.86
N ARG A 162 -0.65 28.21 10.65
CA ARG A 162 -1.38 29.47 10.40
C ARG A 162 -2.69 29.50 11.17
N ARG A 163 -2.89 30.57 11.93
CA ARG A 163 -4.10 30.82 12.75
C ARG A 163 -4.92 32.00 12.24
N ASP A 164 -6.21 31.97 12.52
CA ASP A 164 -7.14 33.08 12.30
C ASP A 164 -7.03 34.14 13.41
N ALA A 165 -7.85 35.19 13.33
CA ALA A 165 -7.85 36.29 14.29
C ALA A 165 -8.28 35.87 15.70
N GLN A 166 -8.94 34.71 15.84
CA GLN A 166 -9.38 34.13 17.11
C GLN A 166 -8.34 33.14 17.66
N GLY A 167 -7.21 32.95 16.97
CA GLY A 167 -6.15 32.03 17.38
C GLY A 167 -6.42 30.57 17.03
N LYS A 168 -7.50 30.25 16.29
CA LYS A 168 -7.77 28.89 15.82
C LYS A 168 -6.97 28.60 14.55
N LEU A 169 -6.52 27.37 14.36
CA LEU A 169 -5.90 26.95 13.09
C LEU A 169 -6.86 27.23 11.92
N THR A 170 -6.29 27.82 10.86
CA THR A 170 -6.98 27.95 9.57
C THR A 170 -7.24 26.56 8.96
N PRO A 171 -8.27 26.42 8.11
CA PRO A 171 -8.65 25.12 7.53
C PRO A 171 -7.48 24.36 6.92
N VAL A 172 -7.33 23.09 7.30
CA VAL A 172 -6.33 22.15 6.73
C VAL A 172 -7.06 20.94 6.15
N TYR A 173 -6.92 20.74 4.85
CA TYR A 173 -7.50 19.59 4.14
C TYR A 173 -6.45 18.50 3.93
N HIS A 174 -6.84 17.24 4.03
CA HIS A 174 -6.07 16.08 3.59
C HIS A 174 -6.62 15.60 2.25
N LEU A 175 -5.84 15.75 1.18
CA LEU A 175 -6.30 15.58 -0.21
C LEU A 175 -5.34 14.68 -1.01
N PRO A 176 -5.86 13.72 -1.79
CA PRO A 176 -5.09 13.04 -2.83
C PRO A 176 -4.96 13.95 -4.05
N LEU A 177 -3.74 14.37 -4.39
CA LEU A 177 -3.48 15.32 -5.47
C LEU A 177 -2.57 14.71 -6.53
N THR A 178 -2.92 14.93 -7.80
CA THR A 178 -1.97 14.75 -8.91
C THR A 178 -0.98 15.91 -8.96
N SER A 179 0.12 15.74 -9.69
CA SER A 179 1.10 16.84 -9.89
C SER A 179 0.44 18.11 -10.45
N GLN A 180 -0.53 17.97 -11.35
CA GLN A 180 -1.26 19.11 -11.92
C GLN A 180 -2.19 19.79 -10.90
N MET A 181 -2.90 18.99 -10.08
CA MET A 181 -3.77 19.53 -9.03
C MET A 181 -2.95 20.25 -7.96
N LEU A 182 -1.83 19.65 -7.56
CA LEU A 182 -0.89 20.25 -6.61
C LEU A 182 -0.40 21.62 -7.11
N GLU A 183 0.02 21.72 -8.36
CA GLU A 183 0.48 22.98 -8.94
C GLU A 183 -0.64 24.03 -9.01
N THR A 184 -1.86 23.60 -9.36
CA THR A 184 -3.03 24.48 -9.38
C THR A 184 -3.34 25.07 -8.00
N LEU A 185 -3.22 24.27 -6.94
CA LEU A 185 -3.41 24.74 -5.57
C LEU A 185 -2.24 25.62 -5.09
N LYS A 186 -0.99 25.21 -5.36
CA LYS A 186 0.22 25.97 -4.98
C LYS A 186 0.24 27.39 -5.56
N THR A 187 -0.20 27.55 -6.81
CA THR A 187 -0.23 28.85 -7.48
C THR A 187 -1.36 29.77 -6.99
N ASN A 188 -2.37 29.23 -6.30
CA ASN A 188 -3.45 30.02 -5.71
C ASN A 188 -3.08 30.54 -4.31
N THR A 189 -2.06 31.39 -4.24
CA THR A 189 -1.50 31.95 -2.99
C THR A 189 -2.47 32.84 -2.20
N LYS A 190 -3.57 33.28 -2.82
CA LYS A 190 -4.65 34.01 -2.13
C LYS A 190 -5.47 33.10 -1.22
N LEU A 191 -5.61 31.83 -1.60
CA LEU A 191 -6.43 30.85 -0.90
C LEU A 191 -5.58 29.85 -0.10
N ILE A 192 -4.41 29.47 -0.61
CA ILE A 192 -3.55 28.44 -0.03
C ILE A 192 -2.34 29.09 0.64
N SER A 193 -2.11 28.76 1.90
CA SER A 193 -0.96 29.25 2.67
C SER A 193 0.23 28.29 2.59
N LYS A 194 -0.01 26.99 2.71
CA LYS A 194 1.02 25.96 2.73
C LYS A 194 0.47 24.61 2.29
N ILE A 195 1.32 23.82 1.62
CA ILE A 195 1.04 22.43 1.29
C ILE A 195 2.22 21.57 1.73
N VAL A 196 1.92 20.47 2.42
CA VAL A 196 2.90 19.49 2.90
C VAL A 196 2.50 18.11 2.37
N LYS A 197 3.41 17.39 1.74
CA LYS A 197 3.19 15.99 1.34
C LYS A 197 3.06 15.14 2.60
N GLU A 198 2.11 14.21 2.62
CA GLU A 198 1.90 13.31 3.76
C GLU A 198 3.23 12.60 4.11
N PRO A 199 3.74 12.76 5.35
CA PRO A 199 5.00 12.16 5.74
C PRO A 199 5.01 10.61 5.76
N PRO A 200 6.20 9.99 5.67
CA PRO A 200 6.36 8.54 5.70
C PRO A 200 5.81 7.82 6.93
N PHE A 201 5.74 8.46 8.09
CA PHE A 201 5.28 7.82 9.33
C PHE A 201 3.78 7.44 9.32
N TYR A 202 3.02 7.92 8.33
CA TYR A 202 1.65 7.47 8.05
C TYR A 202 1.59 6.20 7.18
N SER A 203 2.75 5.64 6.80
CA SER A 203 2.80 4.36 6.09
C SER A 203 2.35 3.23 7.01
N GLU A 204 1.52 2.32 6.50
CA GLU A 204 1.19 1.08 7.19
C GLU A 204 2.38 0.11 7.21
N ASP A 205 2.20 -1.09 7.76
CA ASP A 205 3.25 -2.11 7.78
C ASP A 205 3.59 -2.53 6.33
N MET A 206 4.82 -2.22 5.91
CA MET A 206 5.35 -2.56 4.58
C MET A 206 5.68 -4.05 4.49
N TYR A 207 5.52 -4.60 3.29
CA TYR A 207 6.02 -5.93 2.96
C TYR A 207 7.56 -5.94 2.93
N PRO A 208 8.21 -7.03 3.34
CA PRO A 208 7.63 -8.15 4.10
C PRO A 208 7.61 -7.83 5.60
N GLN A 209 6.56 -8.25 6.31
CA GLN A 209 6.36 -7.91 7.72
C GLN A 209 7.39 -8.55 8.67
N ASN A 210 8.04 -9.64 8.24
CA ASN A 210 9.07 -10.36 8.99
C ASN A 210 10.50 -9.87 8.69
N LEU A 211 10.67 -8.73 8.01
CA LEU A 211 11.96 -8.07 7.82
C LEU A 211 11.85 -6.60 8.18
N TYR A 212 12.69 -6.15 9.11
CA TYR A 212 12.77 -4.74 9.42
C TYR A 212 13.73 -4.04 8.45
N THR A 213 13.19 -3.19 7.58
CA THR A 213 13.90 -2.53 6.46
C THR A 213 13.96 -1.02 6.56
N GLN A 214 13.15 -0.41 7.45
CA GLN A 214 12.85 1.02 7.47
C GLN A 214 12.22 1.54 6.15
N TRP A 215 11.70 0.65 5.30
CA TRP A 215 10.97 1.05 4.10
C TRP A 215 9.65 1.74 4.44
N ASP A 216 9.26 2.65 3.55
CA ASP A 216 8.01 3.39 3.61
C ASP A 216 7.34 3.43 2.22
N ARG A 217 6.17 4.07 2.11
CA ARG A 217 5.39 4.14 0.85
C ARG A 217 6.13 4.83 -0.30
N ASP A 218 7.10 5.69 0.00
CA ASP A 218 7.86 6.52 -0.93
C ASP A 218 9.34 6.08 -1.06
N ASN A 219 9.88 5.33 -0.11
CA ASN A 219 11.25 4.81 -0.11
C ASN A 219 11.25 3.31 0.17
N TYR A 220 11.49 2.52 -0.87
CA TYR A 220 11.32 1.07 -0.82
C TYR A 220 12.36 0.35 -1.66
N GLY A 221 12.81 -0.82 -1.21
CA GLY A 221 13.77 -1.64 -1.92
C GLY A 221 15.22 -1.13 -1.83
N PRO A 222 16.12 -1.60 -2.73
CA PRO A 222 15.82 -2.40 -3.90
C PRO A 222 15.36 -3.83 -3.58
N ILE A 223 14.49 -4.38 -4.42
CA ILE A 223 14.08 -5.79 -4.39
C ILE A 223 14.12 -6.37 -5.81
N TRP A 224 14.54 -7.62 -5.94
CA TRP A 224 14.48 -8.34 -7.20
C TRP A 224 13.13 -9.07 -7.32
N ILE A 225 12.49 -8.97 -8.48
CA ILE A 225 11.19 -9.59 -8.77
C ILE A 225 11.46 -10.98 -9.33
N PRO A 226 10.96 -12.06 -8.71
CA PRO A 226 11.34 -13.39 -9.13
C PRO A 226 10.88 -13.76 -10.55
N SER A 227 11.78 -14.44 -11.27
CA SER A 227 11.53 -15.03 -12.59
C SER A 227 11.65 -16.54 -12.57
N LYS A 228 10.78 -17.19 -13.34
CA LYS A 228 10.71 -18.63 -13.46
C LYS A 228 12.02 -19.23 -13.94
N GLY A 229 12.44 -20.31 -13.28
CA GLY A 229 13.68 -21.03 -13.59
C GLY A 229 14.95 -20.35 -13.08
N THR A 230 14.86 -19.17 -12.45
CA THR A 230 16.02 -18.52 -11.84
C THR A 230 16.28 -19.06 -10.44
N THR A 231 17.55 -19.35 -10.15
CA THR A 231 18.01 -19.77 -8.83
C THR A 231 18.64 -18.60 -8.07
N ILE A 232 18.28 -18.44 -6.80
CA ILE A 232 18.92 -17.49 -5.88
C ILE A 232 19.54 -18.21 -4.70
N GLN A 233 20.57 -17.59 -4.10
CA GLN A 233 21.01 -17.95 -2.75
C GLN A 233 20.05 -17.35 -1.73
N LEU A 234 19.60 -18.16 -0.78
CA LEU A 234 18.79 -17.78 0.36
C LEU A 234 19.68 -17.38 1.53
N THR A 235 19.41 -16.20 2.09
CA THR A 235 20.11 -15.64 3.24
C THR A 235 19.11 -15.18 4.29
N ALA A 236 19.59 -14.87 5.50
CA ALA A 236 18.73 -14.30 6.53
C ALA A 236 18.11 -12.94 6.13
N ASP A 237 18.75 -12.21 5.21
CA ASP A 237 18.30 -10.89 4.75
C ASP A 237 17.25 -10.96 3.63
N ASN A 238 17.30 -11.99 2.78
CA ASN A 238 16.40 -12.08 1.63
C ASN A 238 15.28 -13.12 1.80
N LEU A 239 15.45 -14.10 2.69
CA LEU A 239 14.46 -15.15 2.88
C LEU A 239 13.08 -14.59 3.28
N PRO A 240 12.97 -13.58 4.17
CA PRO A 240 11.69 -12.93 4.45
C PRO A 240 10.97 -12.37 3.20
N ILE A 241 11.73 -11.86 2.23
CA ILE A 241 11.20 -11.29 0.98
C ILE A 241 10.65 -12.40 0.06
N TYR A 242 11.23 -13.60 0.08
CA TYR A 242 10.85 -14.66 -0.86
C TYR A 242 10.07 -15.82 -0.23
N ALA A 243 9.95 -15.86 1.09
CA ALA A 243 9.27 -16.94 1.82
C ALA A 243 7.84 -17.18 1.31
N ARG A 244 7.07 -16.10 1.08
CA ARG A 244 5.70 -16.22 0.58
C ARG A 244 5.63 -16.86 -0.82
N CYS A 245 6.59 -16.57 -1.70
CA CYS A 245 6.69 -17.23 -3.00
C CYS A 245 6.95 -18.73 -2.85
N ILE A 246 7.88 -19.09 -1.97
CA ILE A 246 8.26 -20.49 -1.74
C ILE A 246 7.11 -21.27 -1.09
N GLU A 247 6.47 -20.70 -0.08
CA GLU A 247 5.49 -21.39 0.77
C GLU A 247 4.07 -21.32 0.24
N ALA A 248 3.55 -20.11 0.01
CA ALA A 248 2.13 -19.88 -0.25
C ALA A 248 1.77 -19.98 -1.73
N TYR A 249 2.73 -19.72 -2.63
CA TYR A 249 2.47 -19.71 -4.07
C TYR A 249 3.01 -20.96 -4.75
N GLU A 250 4.20 -21.45 -4.38
CA GLU A 250 4.83 -22.61 -5.02
C GLU A 250 4.72 -23.91 -4.22
N ASP A 251 3.88 -23.91 -3.18
CA ASP A 251 3.47 -25.05 -2.35
C ASP A 251 4.63 -25.85 -1.76
N ASN A 252 5.66 -25.18 -1.25
CA ASN A 252 6.75 -25.85 -0.54
C ASN A 252 6.68 -25.63 0.96
N LYS A 253 7.16 -26.61 1.72
CA LYS A 253 7.37 -26.46 3.16
C LYS A 253 8.74 -25.81 3.42
N LEU A 254 8.74 -24.57 3.90
CA LEU A 254 9.96 -23.86 4.32
C LEU A 254 10.13 -23.95 5.84
N GLU A 255 11.31 -24.35 6.30
CA GLU A 255 11.65 -24.43 7.72
C GLU A 255 13.01 -23.79 7.98
N ARG A 256 13.08 -22.91 8.97
CA ARG A 256 14.33 -22.34 9.48
C ARG A 256 14.70 -23.06 10.77
N LYS A 257 15.85 -23.73 10.79
CA LYS A 257 16.41 -24.38 11.97
C LYS A 257 17.72 -23.70 12.37
N THR A 258 18.21 -23.99 13.56
CA THR A 258 19.47 -23.44 14.08
C THR A 258 20.66 -23.74 13.18
N ASP A 259 20.63 -24.85 12.44
CA ASP A 259 21.71 -25.29 11.57
C ASP A 259 21.52 -24.91 10.09
N GLY A 260 20.40 -24.31 9.69
CA GLY A 260 20.17 -23.83 8.31
C GLY A 260 18.71 -23.78 7.85
N ILE A 261 18.54 -23.53 6.56
CA ILE A 261 17.24 -23.48 5.88
C ILE A 261 16.93 -24.85 5.28
N TYR A 262 15.67 -25.25 5.37
CA TYR A 262 15.16 -26.50 4.83
C TYR A 262 13.95 -26.22 3.94
N ILE A 263 13.94 -26.81 2.75
CA ILE A 263 12.81 -26.77 1.82
C ILE A 263 12.38 -28.21 1.55
N ASN A 264 11.12 -28.52 1.84
CA ASN A 264 10.57 -29.88 1.74
C ASN A 264 11.41 -30.93 2.50
N GLY A 265 11.94 -30.54 3.66
CA GLY A 265 12.76 -31.41 4.51
C GLY A 265 14.23 -31.54 4.09
N GLN A 266 14.63 -30.97 2.95
CA GLN A 266 16.03 -30.98 2.48
C GLN A 266 16.73 -29.68 2.87
N LYS A 267 17.91 -29.81 3.51
CA LYS A 267 18.75 -28.67 3.85
C LYS A 267 19.30 -28.04 2.58
N THR A 268 19.07 -26.74 2.39
CA THR A 268 19.49 -25.99 1.20
C THR A 268 19.69 -24.52 1.55
N ASP A 269 20.59 -23.85 0.84
CA ASP A 269 20.73 -22.40 0.83
C ASP A 269 20.36 -21.81 -0.55
N GLN A 270 19.69 -22.59 -1.41
CA GLN A 270 19.27 -22.16 -2.74
C GLN A 270 17.79 -22.42 -2.98
N TYR A 271 17.18 -21.61 -3.84
CA TYR A 271 15.83 -21.85 -4.36
C TYR A 271 15.71 -21.48 -5.83
N THR A 272 15.05 -22.34 -6.60
CA THR A 272 14.69 -22.08 -8.00
C THR A 272 13.20 -21.81 -8.10
N PHE A 273 12.82 -20.63 -8.59
CA PHE A 273 11.42 -20.23 -8.70
C PHE A 273 10.70 -21.01 -9.81
N LYS A 274 9.49 -21.47 -9.53
CA LYS A 274 8.62 -22.22 -10.46
C LYS A 274 7.68 -21.30 -11.24
N MET A 275 7.53 -20.04 -10.82
CA MET A 275 6.63 -19.07 -11.43
C MET A 275 7.33 -17.75 -11.75
N ASP A 276 6.72 -17.03 -12.69
CA ASP A 276 6.98 -15.61 -12.91
C ASP A 276 6.16 -14.75 -11.93
N TYR A 277 6.75 -13.65 -11.49
CA TYR A 277 6.15 -12.73 -10.53
C TYR A 277 6.12 -11.29 -11.03
N TYR A 278 5.15 -10.53 -10.51
CA TYR A 278 4.91 -9.16 -10.93
C TYR A 278 4.79 -8.23 -9.72
N TRP A 279 5.16 -6.97 -9.93
CA TRP A 279 4.96 -5.90 -8.95
C TRP A 279 3.81 -4.99 -9.38
N MET A 280 2.76 -4.92 -8.57
CA MET A 280 1.55 -4.17 -8.87
C MET A 280 1.45 -2.93 -7.99
N MET A 281 1.16 -1.76 -8.57
CA MET A 281 0.96 -0.53 -7.81
C MET A 281 -0.31 0.21 -8.25
N GLY A 282 -0.96 0.88 -7.30
CA GLY A 282 -2.04 1.82 -7.62
C GLY A 282 -1.51 3.17 -8.06
N ASP A 283 -2.28 3.89 -8.89
CA ASP A 283 -1.92 5.24 -9.31
C ASP A 283 -2.15 6.26 -8.18
N ASN A 284 -3.10 6.02 -7.27
CA ASN A 284 -3.20 6.77 -6.01
C ASN A 284 -2.23 6.17 -4.97
N ARG A 285 -0.97 6.61 -5.01
CA ARG A 285 0.19 5.96 -4.37
C ARG A 285 0.13 5.96 -2.85
N HIS A 286 -0.50 6.94 -2.22
CA HIS A 286 -0.62 6.95 -0.76
C HIS A 286 -1.91 6.29 -0.26
N ASN A 287 -2.90 6.13 -1.13
CA ASN A 287 -4.21 5.56 -0.79
C ASN A 287 -4.51 4.26 -1.57
N SER A 288 -3.47 3.44 -1.79
CA SER A 288 -3.60 2.17 -2.50
C SER A 288 -2.87 1.08 -1.74
N LEU A 289 -3.63 0.15 -1.17
CA LEU A 289 -3.10 -1.17 -0.87
C LEU A 289 -2.65 -1.80 -2.21
N ASP A 290 -1.36 -2.11 -2.28
CA ASP A 290 -0.67 -2.68 -3.44
C ASP A 290 0.55 -3.53 -3.05
N SER A 291 1.41 -3.91 -4.01
CA SER A 291 2.54 -4.82 -3.75
C SER A 291 3.50 -4.34 -2.66
N ARG A 292 3.53 -3.03 -2.34
CA ARG A 292 4.29 -2.52 -1.18
C ARG A 292 3.83 -3.09 0.17
N TYR A 293 2.60 -3.63 0.24
CA TYR A 293 1.97 -4.12 1.47
C TYR A 293 1.84 -5.65 1.48
N TRP A 294 1.58 -6.28 0.32
CA TRP A 294 1.38 -7.73 0.22
C TRP A 294 2.46 -8.48 -0.58
N GLY A 295 3.39 -7.76 -1.21
CA GLY A 295 4.47 -8.33 -2.01
C GLY A 295 4.08 -8.73 -3.43
N PHE A 296 4.70 -9.79 -3.91
CA PHE A 296 4.63 -10.21 -5.32
C PHE A 296 3.28 -10.82 -5.71
N VAL A 297 2.91 -10.63 -6.98
CA VAL A 297 1.76 -11.28 -7.62
C VAL A 297 2.27 -12.38 -8.56
N PRO A 298 1.94 -13.67 -8.35
CA PRO A 298 2.39 -14.73 -9.24
C PRO A 298 1.60 -14.78 -10.56
N GLU A 299 2.18 -15.40 -11.58
CA GLU A 299 1.59 -15.53 -12.93
C GLU A 299 0.20 -16.17 -12.94
N ASP A 300 -0.07 -17.14 -12.08
CA ASP A 300 -1.34 -17.85 -11.97
C ASP A 300 -2.47 -17.03 -11.30
N HIS A 301 -2.14 -15.87 -10.73
CA HIS A 301 -3.13 -14.93 -10.19
C HIS A 301 -3.58 -13.90 -11.23
N VAL A 302 -2.87 -13.77 -12.35
CA VAL A 302 -3.19 -12.80 -13.40
C VAL A 302 -4.41 -13.29 -14.19
N VAL A 303 -5.51 -12.53 -14.10
CA VAL A 303 -6.77 -12.86 -14.80
C VAL A 303 -6.80 -12.23 -16.19
N GLY A 304 -6.23 -11.04 -16.36
CA GLY A 304 -6.13 -10.40 -17.67
C GLY A 304 -5.82 -8.91 -17.64
N LYS A 305 -6.12 -8.25 -18.75
CA LYS A 305 -5.92 -6.80 -18.93
C LYS A 305 -7.27 -6.11 -19.18
N PRO A 306 -7.64 -5.07 -18.42
CA PRO A 306 -8.81 -4.28 -18.77
C PRO A 306 -8.53 -3.49 -20.04
N ILE A 307 -9.43 -3.54 -21.02
CA ILE A 307 -9.23 -2.95 -22.35
C ILE A 307 -10.05 -1.68 -22.59
N VAL A 308 -11.29 -1.61 -22.09
CA VAL A 308 -12.23 -0.51 -22.35
C VAL A 308 -12.99 -0.17 -21.08
N VAL A 309 -13.18 1.13 -20.83
CA VAL A 309 -14.11 1.62 -19.81
C VAL A 309 -15.53 1.66 -20.39
N TRP A 310 -16.36 0.67 -20.08
CA TRP A 310 -17.73 0.61 -20.58
C TRP A 310 -18.67 1.62 -19.90
N LEU A 311 -18.48 1.87 -18.61
CA LEU A 311 -19.28 2.81 -17.83
C LEU A 311 -18.39 3.60 -16.87
N SER A 312 -18.66 4.89 -16.74
CA SER A 312 -18.01 5.74 -15.75
C SER A 312 -19.02 6.73 -15.17
N LEU A 313 -19.28 6.58 -13.88
CA LEU A 313 -20.20 7.43 -13.13
C LEU A 313 -19.44 8.26 -12.11
N ASP A 314 -19.95 9.46 -11.86
CA ASP A 314 -19.52 10.35 -10.79
C ASP A 314 -20.49 10.22 -9.62
N LYS A 315 -20.01 9.72 -8.48
CA LYS A 315 -20.89 9.49 -7.32
C LYS A 315 -21.43 10.79 -6.73
N ASP A 316 -20.70 11.90 -6.85
CA ASP A 316 -21.01 13.18 -6.21
C ASP A 316 -21.91 14.07 -7.07
N ARG A 317 -22.17 13.68 -8.32
CA ARG A 317 -23.02 14.43 -9.26
C ARG A 317 -24.42 13.83 -9.35
N SER A 318 -25.40 14.67 -9.68
CA SER A 318 -26.75 14.23 -10.02
C SER A 318 -26.86 13.85 -11.50
N TRP A 319 -27.91 13.13 -11.89
CA TRP A 319 -28.18 12.78 -13.29
C TRP A 319 -28.23 13.99 -14.22
N PHE A 320 -28.62 15.16 -13.70
CA PHE A 320 -28.73 16.41 -14.45
C PHE A 320 -27.51 17.33 -14.30
N ASP A 321 -26.52 16.94 -13.48
CA ASP A 321 -25.29 17.72 -13.21
C ASP A 321 -24.02 16.91 -13.51
N GLY A 322 -24.06 16.06 -14.53
CA GLY A 322 -22.88 15.33 -15.01
C GLY A 322 -22.56 14.03 -14.27
N LYS A 323 -23.59 13.28 -13.82
CA LYS A 323 -23.42 11.90 -13.30
C LYS A 323 -22.58 11.01 -14.22
N ILE A 324 -22.78 11.14 -15.53
CA ILE A 324 -22.10 10.32 -16.53
C ILE A 324 -20.81 11.03 -16.96
N ARG A 325 -19.67 10.39 -16.76
CA ARG A 325 -18.35 10.89 -17.17
C ARG A 325 -18.08 10.53 -18.63
N TRP A 326 -18.75 11.23 -19.55
CA TRP A 326 -18.72 10.97 -21.00
C TRP A 326 -17.30 10.93 -21.59
N ASN A 327 -16.38 11.73 -21.05
CA ASN A 327 -14.98 11.75 -21.48
C ASN A 327 -14.21 10.46 -21.17
N ARG A 328 -14.74 9.57 -20.31
CA ARG A 328 -14.12 8.30 -19.92
C ARG A 328 -14.79 7.07 -20.53
N ILE A 329 -16.03 7.18 -21.01
CA ILE A 329 -16.78 6.03 -21.56
C ILE A 329 -16.24 5.67 -22.95
N PHE A 330 -16.14 4.37 -23.23
CA PHE A 330 -15.55 3.77 -24.43
C PHE A 330 -14.12 4.23 -24.72
N LYS A 331 -13.40 4.71 -23.71
CA LYS A 331 -11.98 4.98 -23.82
C LYS A 331 -11.19 3.69 -23.60
N TRP A 332 -10.20 3.48 -24.45
CA TRP A 332 -9.19 2.45 -24.28
C TRP A 332 -8.37 2.74 -23.05
N VAL A 333 -8.15 1.73 -22.21
CA VAL A 333 -7.44 1.89 -20.92
C VAL A 333 -5.98 2.33 -21.14
N ASP A 334 -5.35 1.92 -22.24
CA ASP A 334 -3.97 2.33 -22.56
C ASP A 334 -3.83 3.82 -22.93
N ASN A 335 -4.95 4.52 -23.19
CA ASN A 335 -5.00 5.93 -23.55
C ASN A 335 -5.48 6.83 -22.38
N ILE A 336 -5.49 6.31 -21.16
CA ILE A 336 -5.87 6.99 -19.91
C ILE A 336 -4.68 6.89 -18.96
#